data_AF-A0A9P5VJM3-F1
#
_entry.id   AF-A0A9P5VJM3-F1
#
_cell.length_a   1.000
_cell.length_b   1.000
_cell.length_c   1.000
_cell.angle_alpha   90.00
_cell.angle_beta   90.00
_cell.angle_gamma   90.00
#
_symmetry.space_group_name_H-M   'P 1'
#
loop_
_entity.id
_entity.type
_entity.pdbx_description
1 polymer ?
#
loop_
_entity_poly.entity_id
_entity_poly.type
_entity_poly.pdbx_seq_one_letter_code
_entity_poly.pdbx_strand_id
1 'polypeptide(L)'
;MGARKVPTELAEVEVQGILGARKVGLCTLNEFRRFFNLKEYRSYEEMLSGPGVAADPDVVKALEGHYGPNGIDRVELYPGVVIEGTKTDGLSLPYTTSRAILSDAVNLLRNDRFYTDGLNRHDLTVWGYNYVNDPSNVAVTHGSVFRQIVLNALPEWDSVIGDPEFAEKLLRSPFRVQNQEP
;
A
#
# COMPACT_ATOMS: atom_id res chain seq x y z
N MET A 1 3.23 -3.49 -7.52
CA MET A 1 4.72 -3.43 -7.53
C MET A 1 5.23 -4.70 -8.22
N GLY A 2 6.55 -4.89 -8.32
CA GLY A 2 7.16 -6.04 -8.98
C GLY A 2 8.08 -5.64 -10.13
N ALA A 3 8.90 -6.59 -10.58
CA ALA A 3 9.80 -6.39 -11.72
C ALA A 3 9.07 -5.82 -12.95
N ARG A 4 9.69 -4.82 -13.60
CA ARG A 4 9.18 -4.12 -14.79
C ARG A 4 7.80 -3.46 -14.63
N LYS A 5 7.39 -3.11 -13.40
CA LYS A 5 6.13 -2.39 -13.14
C LYS A 5 6.27 -0.87 -13.06
N VAL A 6 7.50 -0.35 -13.03
CA VAL A 6 7.77 1.09 -13.04
C VAL A 6 8.05 1.54 -14.49
N PRO A 7 7.31 2.54 -15.02
CA PRO A 7 7.57 3.12 -16.34
C PRO A 7 8.96 3.76 -16.43
N THR A 8 9.57 3.73 -17.62
CA THR A 8 10.91 4.28 -17.87
C THR A 8 11.00 5.77 -17.57
N GLU A 9 9.90 6.51 -17.74
CA GLU A 9 9.79 7.94 -17.47
C GLU A 9 10.03 8.29 -15.98
N LEU A 10 9.80 7.33 -15.08
CA LEU A 10 10.02 7.50 -13.64
C LEU A 10 11.41 7.04 -13.18
N ALA A 11 12.32 6.68 -14.10
CA ALA A 11 13.64 6.15 -13.74
C ALA A 11 14.44 7.10 -12.83
N GLU A 12 14.41 8.41 -13.08
CA GLU A 12 15.11 9.38 -12.22
C GLU A 12 14.54 9.40 -10.81
N VAL A 13 13.22 9.25 -10.66
CA VAL A 13 12.55 9.20 -9.36
C VAL A 13 13.02 7.97 -8.57
N GLU A 14 13.14 6.81 -9.23
CA GLU A 14 13.66 5.59 -8.60
C GLU A 14 15.12 5.73 -8.17
N VAL A 15 15.96 6.33 -9.02
CA VAL A 15 17.38 6.59 -8.69
C VAL A 15 17.47 7.50 -7.46
N GLN A 16 16.70 8.59 -7.42
CA GLN A 16 16.66 9.47 -6.24
C GLN A 16 16.11 8.75 -5.00
N GLY A 17 15.15 7.84 -5.16
CA GLY A 17 14.65 6.98 -4.09
C GLY A 17 15.75 6.10 -3.48
N ILE A 18 16.54 5.43 -4.34
CA ILE A 18 17.69 4.62 -3.92
C ILE A 18 18.75 5.48 -3.21
N LEU A 19 19.11 6.63 -3.78
CA LEU A 19 20.10 7.54 -3.17
C LEU A 19 19.62 8.09 -1.82
N GLY A 20 18.33 8.43 -1.72
CA GLY A 20 17.71 8.85 -0.47
C GLY A 20 17.75 7.76 0.60
N ALA A 21 17.40 6.52 0.23
CA ALA A 21 17.48 5.36 1.12
C ALA A 21 18.91 5.15 1.66
N ARG A 22 19.92 5.25 0.78
CA ARG A 22 21.34 5.16 1.18
C ARG A 22 21.77 6.28 2.12
N LYS A 23 21.33 7.52 1.85
CA LYS A 23 21.68 8.69 2.67
C LYS A 23 21.15 8.58 4.10
N VAL A 24 19.96 8.01 4.27
CA VAL A 24 19.36 7.75 5.58
C VAL A 24 19.97 6.51 6.25
N GLY A 25 20.71 5.69 5.49
CA GLY A 25 21.31 4.45 6.00
C GLY A 25 20.27 3.36 6.24
N LEU A 26 19.30 3.21 5.33
CA LEU A 26 18.32 2.13 5.42
C LEU A 26 19.00 0.75 5.34
N CYS A 27 18.38 -0.22 6.00
CA CYS A 27 18.84 -1.61 6.03
C CYS A 27 18.70 -2.32 4.68
N THR A 28 19.17 -3.57 4.62
CA THR A 28 18.93 -4.46 3.47
C THR A 28 17.54 -5.10 3.56
N LEU A 29 17.06 -5.64 2.44
CA LEU A 29 15.75 -6.31 2.40
C LEU A 29 15.68 -7.49 3.38
N ASN A 30 16.73 -8.32 3.45
CA ASN A 30 16.75 -9.47 4.37
C ASN A 30 16.82 -9.03 5.84
N GLU A 31 17.56 -7.97 6.16
CA GLU A 31 17.57 -7.39 7.51
C GLU A 31 16.17 -6.92 7.93
N PHE A 32 15.45 -6.24 7.04
CA PHE A 32 14.08 -5.80 7.28
C PHE A 32 13.12 -6.98 7.44
N ARG A 33 13.21 -7.99 6.57
CA ARG A 33 12.38 -9.20 6.66
C ARG A 33 12.59 -9.93 7.97
N ARG A 34 13.85 -10.08 8.40
CA ARG A 34 14.21 -10.66 9.70
C ARG A 34 13.62 -9.87 10.87
N PHE A 35 13.65 -8.53 10.82
CA PHE A 35 13.02 -7.69 11.84
C PHE A 35 11.51 -7.94 11.97
N PHE A 36 10.82 -8.20 10.85
CA PHE A 36 9.40 -8.56 10.84
C PHE A 36 9.11 -10.07 11.03
N ASN A 37 10.11 -10.87 11.42
CA ASN A 37 10.01 -12.33 11.52
C ASN A 37 9.50 -12.99 10.22
N LEU A 38 9.91 -12.46 9.07
CA LEU A 38 9.62 -13.02 7.76
C LEU A 38 10.79 -13.90 7.30
N LYS A 39 10.50 -14.86 6.41
CA LYS A 39 11.52 -15.71 5.81
C LYS A 39 12.48 -14.87 4.97
N GLU A 40 13.75 -14.83 5.33
CA GLU A 40 14.81 -14.23 4.52
C GLU A 40 14.92 -14.95 3.16
N TYR A 41 15.19 -14.18 2.11
CA TYR A 41 15.37 -14.72 0.76
C TYR A 41 16.75 -15.35 0.62
N ARG A 42 16.81 -16.50 -0.05
CA ARG A 42 18.07 -17.25 -0.27
C ARG A 42 18.63 -17.08 -1.68
N SER A 43 17.81 -16.61 -2.63
CA SER A 43 18.24 -16.32 -3.99
C SER A 43 17.42 -15.19 -4.61
N TYR A 44 17.90 -14.62 -5.72
CA TYR A 44 17.18 -13.57 -6.45
C TYR A 44 15.89 -14.09 -7.07
N GLU A 45 15.88 -15.33 -7.53
CA GLU A 45 14.69 -16.00 -8.08
C GLU A 45 13.62 -16.14 -7.00
N GLU A 46 14.00 -16.51 -5.77
CA GLU A 46 13.05 -16.60 -4.66
C GLU A 46 12.43 -15.24 -4.33
N MET A 47 13.23 -14.16 -4.37
CA MET A 47 12.78 -12.80 -4.10
C MET A 47 11.81 -12.28 -5.17
N LEU A 48 12.09 -12.57 -6.44
CA LEU A 48 11.31 -12.08 -7.58
C LEU A 48 10.07 -12.93 -7.87
N SER A 49 10.03 -14.17 -7.37
CA SER A 49 8.89 -15.07 -7.57
C SER A 49 7.72 -14.69 -6.66
N GLY A 50 6.51 -14.74 -7.22
CA GLY A 50 5.25 -14.55 -6.49
C GLY A 50 4.24 -15.65 -6.83
N PRO A 51 3.11 -15.73 -6.12
CA PRO A 51 2.03 -16.64 -6.49
C PRO A 51 1.55 -16.35 -7.92
N GLY A 52 1.78 -17.30 -8.84
CA GLY A 52 1.43 -17.16 -10.26
C GLY A 52 2.38 -16.29 -11.09
N VAL A 53 3.51 -15.83 -10.54
CA VAL A 53 4.49 -14.99 -11.23
C VAL A 53 5.89 -15.60 -11.10
N ALA A 54 6.48 -15.99 -12.23
CA ALA A 54 7.85 -16.51 -12.28
C ALA A 54 8.88 -15.37 -12.26
N ALA A 55 10.07 -15.65 -11.72
CA ALA A 55 11.19 -14.71 -11.74
C ALA A 55 11.64 -14.41 -13.18
N ASP A 56 11.92 -13.12 -13.45
CA ASP A 56 12.47 -12.67 -14.73
C ASP A 56 14.00 -12.88 -14.77
N PRO A 57 14.52 -13.73 -15.67
CA PRO A 57 15.96 -14.02 -15.75
C PRO A 57 16.83 -12.78 -16.06
N ASP A 58 16.30 -11.80 -16.80
CA ASP A 58 17.04 -10.59 -17.13
C ASP A 58 17.26 -9.73 -15.88
N VAL A 59 16.24 -9.68 -15.00
CA VAL A 59 16.29 -8.94 -13.75
C VAL A 59 17.21 -9.63 -12.76
N VAL A 60 17.19 -10.97 -12.69
CA VAL A 60 18.16 -11.75 -11.91
C VAL A 60 19.58 -11.41 -12.35
N LYS A 61 19.89 -11.48 -13.65
CA LYS A 61 21.21 -11.16 -14.19
C LYS A 61 21.65 -9.73 -13.88
N ALA A 62 20.72 -8.76 -13.92
CA ALA A 62 21.01 -7.38 -13.55
C ALA A 62 21.37 -7.27 -12.05
N LEU A 63 20.62 -7.94 -11.17
CA LEU A 63 20.91 -7.99 -9.74
C LEU A 63 22.26 -8.64 -9.45
N GLU A 64 22.60 -9.73 -10.12
CA GLU A 64 23.92 -10.36 -10.03
C GLU A 64 25.04 -9.40 -10.45
N GLY A 65 24.82 -8.58 -11.49
CA GLY A 65 25.75 -7.55 -11.91
C GLY A 65 25.97 -6.44 -10.87
N HIS A 66 24.94 -6.10 -10.09
CA HIS A 66 25.01 -5.04 -9.07
C HIS A 66 25.49 -5.53 -7.70
N TYR A 67 24.98 -6.66 -7.23
CA TYR A 67 25.18 -7.18 -5.87
C TYR A 67 26.09 -8.41 -5.82
N GLY A 68 26.40 -9.01 -6.97
CA GLY A 68 27.18 -10.24 -7.12
C GLY A 68 26.29 -11.49 -7.19
N PRO A 69 26.81 -12.64 -7.67
CA PRO A 69 26.02 -13.88 -7.77
C PRO A 69 25.44 -14.37 -6.44
N ASN A 70 26.17 -14.17 -5.34
CA ASN A 70 25.76 -14.55 -3.97
C ASN A 70 25.41 -13.32 -3.11
N GLY A 71 24.91 -12.26 -3.74
CA GLY A 71 24.69 -10.94 -3.13
C GLY A 71 23.31 -10.71 -2.52
N ILE A 72 22.48 -11.75 -2.34
CA ILE A 72 21.07 -11.61 -1.92
C ILE A 72 20.92 -10.82 -0.60
N ASP A 73 21.82 -11.01 0.36
CA ASP A 73 21.80 -10.30 1.65
C ASP A 73 22.18 -8.81 1.55
N ARG A 74 22.75 -8.39 0.40
CA ARG A 74 23.18 -7.02 0.13
C ARG A 74 22.14 -6.21 -0.65
N VAL A 75 21.04 -6.85 -1.06
CA VAL A 75 19.95 -6.15 -1.76
C VAL A 75 19.37 -5.08 -0.85
N GLU A 76 19.47 -3.83 -1.27
CA GLU A 76 19.00 -2.68 -0.51
C GLU A 76 17.47 -2.71 -0.34
N LEU A 77 16.96 -2.19 0.77
CA LEU A 77 15.53 -2.23 1.08
C LEU A 77 14.66 -1.64 -0.03
N TYR A 78 14.96 -0.40 -0.48
CA TYR A 78 14.14 0.31 -1.46
C TYR A 78 14.00 -0.44 -2.79
N PRO A 79 15.07 -0.74 -3.55
CA PRO A 79 14.92 -1.46 -4.81
C PRO A 79 14.39 -2.89 -4.57
N GLY A 80 14.73 -3.52 -3.45
CA GLY A 80 14.23 -4.83 -3.04
C GLY A 80 12.71 -4.89 -2.95
N VAL A 81 12.07 -3.97 -2.21
CA VAL A 81 10.60 -3.96 -2.07
C VAL A 81 9.89 -3.55 -3.35
N VAL A 82 10.51 -2.75 -4.21
CA VAL A 82 9.92 -2.33 -5.51
C VAL A 82 9.81 -3.52 -6.46
N ILE A 83 10.83 -4.38 -6.50
CA ILE A 83 10.89 -5.53 -7.43
C ILE A 83 10.40 -6.86 -6.84
N GLU A 84 10.23 -6.95 -5.52
CA GLU A 84 9.75 -8.16 -4.83
C GLU A 84 8.48 -8.71 -5.49
N GLY A 85 8.43 -10.04 -5.63
CA GLY A 85 7.29 -10.75 -6.20
C GLY A 85 5.98 -10.40 -5.48
N THR A 86 4.97 -10.02 -6.24
CA THR A 86 3.66 -9.64 -5.70
C THR A 86 2.63 -10.73 -5.94
N LYS A 87 1.57 -10.69 -5.14
CA LYS A 87 0.35 -11.44 -5.45
C LYS A 87 -0.40 -10.80 -6.62
N THR A 88 -1.14 -11.61 -7.36
CA THR A 88 -1.98 -11.18 -8.49
C THR A 88 -3.36 -10.68 -8.05
N ASP A 89 -3.79 -10.96 -6.82
CA ASP A 89 -5.10 -10.60 -6.28
C ASP A 89 -5.05 -9.39 -5.31
N GLY A 90 -6.13 -8.61 -5.29
CA GLY A 90 -6.32 -7.50 -4.36
C GLY A 90 -5.38 -6.31 -4.60
N LEU A 91 -4.75 -5.78 -3.54
CA LEU A 91 -3.92 -4.56 -3.57
C LEU A 91 -2.57 -4.75 -4.32
N SER A 92 -2.26 -5.96 -4.80
CA SER A 92 -1.05 -6.32 -5.56
C SER A 92 0.26 -5.74 -4.97
N LEU A 93 0.40 -5.91 -3.65
CA LEU A 93 1.60 -5.53 -2.91
C LEU A 93 2.48 -6.75 -2.64
N PRO A 94 3.81 -6.55 -2.53
CA PRO A 94 4.71 -7.58 -2.01
C PRO A 94 4.36 -7.93 -0.56
N TYR A 95 4.78 -9.12 -0.13
CA TYR A 95 4.45 -9.59 1.21
C TYR A 95 5.16 -8.76 2.29
N THR A 96 6.43 -8.40 2.08
CA THR A 96 7.17 -7.51 2.98
C THR A 96 6.45 -6.18 3.18
N THR A 97 6.12 -5.50 2.08
CA THR A 97 5.44 -4.20 2.09
C THR A 97 4.08 -4.28 2.76
N SER A 98 3.29 -5.32 2.44
CA SER A 98 1.97 -5.52 3.04
C SER A 98 2.05 -5.67 4.55
N ARG A 99 3.00 -6.47 5.06
CA ARG A 99 3.17 -6.68 6.51
C ARG A 99 3.63 -5.42 7.22
N ALA A 100 4.57 -4.67 6.62
CA ALA A 100 5.06 -3.42 7.17
C ALA A 100 3.95 -2.37 7.27
N ILE A 101 3.21 -2.12 6.17
CA ILE A 101 2.12 -1.14 6.14
C ILE A 101 1.02 -1.52 7.14
N LEU A 102 0.62 -2.79 7.21
CA LEU A 102 -0.40 -3.22 8.16
C LEU A 102 0.06 -3.06 9.62
N SER A 103 1.33 -3.34 9.91
CA SER A 103 1.89 -3.14 11.25
C SER A 103 1.92 -1.66 11.63
N ASP A 104 2.32 -0.79 10.70
CA ASP A 104 2.36 0.65 10.92
C ASP A 104 0.96 1.23 11.09
N ALA A 105 -0.01 0.84 10.26
CA ALA A 105 -1.40 1.26 10.39
C ALA A 105 -2.00 0.89 11.76
N VAL A 106 -1.73 -0.31 12.26
CA VAL A 106 -2.16 -0.71 13.61
C VAL A 106 -1.48 0.14 14.68
N ASN A 107 -0.19 0.44 14.53
CA ASN A 107 0.53 1.30 15.47
C ASN A 107 -0.02 2.73 15.48
N LEU A 108 -0.33 3.31 14.31
CA LEU A 108 -0.91 4.66 14.22
C LEU A 108 -2.26 4.72 14.95
N LEU A 109 -3.12 3.71 14.77
CA LEU A 109 -4.43 3.70 15.42
C LEU A 109 -4.34 3.45 16.94
N ARG A 110 -3.51 2.50 17.37
CA ARG A 110 -3.45 2.10 18.78
C ARG A 110 -2.65 3.05 19.66
N ASN A 111 -1.77 3.86 19.08
CA ASN A 111 -0.96 4.82 19.84
C ASN A 111 -1.47 6.26 19.72
N ASP A 112 -2.58 6.49 19.04
CA ASP A 112 -3.21 7.81 18.97
C ASP A 112 -4.29 7.94 20.05
N ARG A 113 -4.03 8.84 21.01
CA ARG A 113 -4.96 9.18 22.09
C ARG A 113 -6.35 9.55 21.59
N PHE A 114 -6.47 10.20 20.45
CA PHE A 114 -7.76 10.62 19.91
C PHE A 114 -8.59 9.44 19.39
N TYR A 115 -7.94 8.34 18.98
CA TYR A 115 -8.60 7.12 18.52
C TYR A 115 -8.81 6.09 19.63
N THR A 116 -8.02 6.11 20.71
CA THR A 116 -8.19 5.19 21.86
C THR A 116 -9.11 5.76 22.93
N ASP A 117 -8.74 6.90 23.50
CA ASP A 117 -9.42 7.46 24.68
C ASP A 117 -10.41 8.56 24.28
N GLY A 118 -10.01 9.37 23.28
CA GLY A 118 -10.75 10.55 22.84
C GLY A 118 -11.91 10.27 21.89
N LEU A 119 -12.11 9.02 21.44
CA LEU A 119 -13.22 8.65 20.56
C LEU A 119 -14.51 8.47 21.37
N ASN A 120 -14.98 9.54 22.01
CA ASN A 120 -16.14 9.53 22.89
C ASN A 120 -16.97 10.83 22.74
N ARG A 121 -18.22 10.81 23.24
CA ARG A 121 -19.15 11.95 23.13
C ARG A 121 -18.74 13.19 23.95
N HIS A 122 -17.96 13.01 25.01
CA HIS A 122 -17.49 14.13 25.83
C HIS A 122 -16.46 14.95 25.06
N ASP A 123 -15.51 14.30 24.40
CA ASP A 123 -14.41 14.97 23.71
C ASP A 123 -14.76 15.39 22.27
N LEU A 124 -15.62 14.63 21.57
CA LEU A 124 -16.02 14.93 20.18
C LEU A 124 -17.35 15.68 20.06
N THR A 125 -18.01 16.01 21.17
CA THR A 125 -19.44 16.36 21.25
C THR A 125 -20.36 15.23 20.81
N VAL A 126 -21.63 15.29 21.20
CA VAL A 126 -22.64 14.30 20.77
C VAL A 126 -22.78 14.29 19.26
N TRP A 127 -22.78 15.47 18.63
CA TRP A 127 -22.90 15.58 17.18
C TRP A 127 -21.70 14.96 16.46
N GLY A 128 -20.47 15.29 16.87
CA GLY A 128 -19.26 14.79 16.22
C GLY A 128 -19.07 13.28 16.40
N TYR A 129 -19.36 12.75 17.59
CA TYR A 129 -19.33 11.31 17.82
C TYR A 129 -20.34 10.57 16.94
N ASN A 130 -21.59 11.08 16.86
CA ASN A 130 -22.61 10.48 16.00
C ASN A 130 -22.23 10.61 14.52
N TYR A 131 -21.63 11.72 14.10
CA TYR A 131 -21.19 11.90 12.72
C TYR A 131 -20.25 10.78 12.24
N VAL A 132 -19.39 10.26 13.13
CA VAL A 132 -18.41 9.20 12.80
C VAL A 132 -18.94 7.79 13.10
N ASN A 133 -19.80 7.62 14.11
CA ASN A 133 -20.19 6.30 14.65
C ASN A 133 -21.69 5.98 14.57
N ASP A 134 -22.54 6.81 13.95
CA ASP A 134 -23.99 6.57 13.92
C ASP A 134 -24.34 5.35 13.03
N PRO A 135 -24.83 4.24 13.63
CA PRO A 135 -25.17 3.03 12.90
C PRO A 135 -26.34 3.23 11.93
N SER A 136 -27.19 4.24 12.13
CA SER A 136 -28.31 4.53 11.24
C SER A 136 -27.85 5.03 9.87
N ASN A 137 -26.64 5.59 9.78
CA ASN A 137 -26.09 6.12 8.54
C ASN A 137 -25.29 5.08 7.74
N VAL A 138 -25.08 3.88 8.28
CA VAL A 138 -24.29 2.81 7.62
C VAL A 138 -24.94 2.32 6.34
N ALA A 139 -26.27 2.24 6.29
CA ALA A 139 -27.01 1.83 5.09
C ALA A 139 -26.81 2.80 3.92
N VAL A 140 -26.67 4.10 4.23
CA VAL A 140 -26.39 5.13 3.24
C VAL A 140 -24.90 5.16 2.96
N THR A 141 -24.06 5.43 3.95
CA THR A 141 -22.62 5.68 3.78
C THR A 141 -21.78 4.44 3.46
N HIS A 142 -22.35 3.23 3.54
CA HIS A 142 -21.63 1.96 3.47
C HIS A 142 -20.48 1.86 4.48
N GLY A 143 -20.61 2.55 5.62
CA GLY A 143 -19.57 2.61 6.65
C GLY A 143 -18.37 3.51 6.29
N SER A 144 -18.45 4.29 5.21
CA SER A 144 -17.39 5.20 4.77
C SER A 144 -17.69 6.64 5.19
N VAL A 145 -16.89 7.17 6.13
CA VAL A 145 -16.91 8.60 6.49
C VAL A 145 -16.56 9.47 5.28
N PHE A 146 -15.71 8.99 4.36
CA PHE A 146 -15.38 9.69 3.12
C PHE A 146 -16.64 9.91 2.26
N ARG A 147 -17.47 8.87 2.08
CA ARG A 147 -18.74 8.99 1.34
C ARG A 147 -19.66 10.03 1.99
N GLN A 148 -19.76 10.01 3.33
CA GLN A 148 -20.57 10.98 4.07
C GLN A 148 -20.10 12.43 3.87
N ILE A 149 -18.78 12.67 3.89
CA ILE A 149 -18.21 14.00 3.64
C ILE A 149 -18.54 14.48 2.22
N VAL A 150 -18.39 13.61 1.20
CA VAL A 150 -18.71 14.00 -0.19
C VAL A 150 -20.18 14.36 -0.33
N LEU A 151 -21.10 13.54 0.20
CA LEU A 151 -22.54 13.81 0.11
C LEU A 151 -22.94 15.11 0.82
N ASN A 152 -22.28 15.44 1.93
CA ASN A 152 -22.57 16.66 2.69
C ASN A 152 -21.97 17.91 2.05
N ALA A 153 -20.73 17.83 1.57
CA ALA A 153 -19.99 18.99 1.05
C ALA A 153 -20.27 19.26 -0.43
N LEU A 154 -20.62 18.22 -1.20
CA LEU A 154 -20.84 18.27 -2.64
C LEU A 154 -22.20 17.62 -2.97
N PRO A 155 -23.33 18.25 -2.63
CA PRO A 155 -24.65 17.65 -2.84
C PRO A 155 -24.98 17.40 -4.32
N GLU A 156 -24.33 18.11 -5.24
CA GLU A 156 -24.51 18.00 -6.70
C GLU A 156 -23.41 17.15 -7.39
N TRP A 157 -22.63 16.38 -6.63
CA TRP A 157 -21.50 15.59 -7.15
C TRP A 157 -21.87 14.62 -8.28
N ASP A 158 -23.07 14.06 -8.25
CA ASP A 158 -23.60 13.11 -9.24
C ASP A 158 -23.88 13.79 -10.59
N SER A 159 -24.39 15.02 -10.55
CA SER A 159 -24.65 15.82 -11.75
C SER A 159 -23.38 16.18 -12.53
N VAL A 160 -22.24 16.32 -11.85
CA VAL A 160 -20.93 16.59 -12.47
C VAL A 160 -20.41 15.36 -13.20
N ILE A 161 -20.67 14.17 -12.66
CA ILE A 161 -20.26 12.90 -13.27
C ILE A 161 -21.17 12.55 -14.47
N GLY A 162 -22.45 12.90 -14.40
CA GLY A 162 -23.43 12.73 -15.47
C GLY A 162 -23.94 11.30 -15.65
N ASP A 163 -23.24 10.29 -15.13
CA ASP A 163 -23.66 8.89 -15.06
C ASP A 163 -23.92 8.48 -13.59
N PRO A 164 -25.18 8.31 -13.17
CA PRO A 164 -25.54 7.94 -11.80
C PRO A 164 -24.97 6.59 -11.34
N GLU A 165 -24.84 5.61 -12.23
CA GLU A 165 -24.38 4.26 -11.85
C GLU A 165 -22.87 4.26 -11.63
N PHE A 166 -22.13 4.93 -12.51
CA PHE A 166 -20.69 5.15 -12.35
C PHE A 166 -20.38 6.00 -11.13
N ALA A 167 -21.16 7.06 -10.89
CA ALA A 167 -21.05 7.92 -9.73
C ALA A 167 -21.17 7.12 -8.43
N GLU A 168 -22.21 6.30 -8.29
CA GLU A 168 -22.43 5.47 -7.10
C GLU A 168 -21.32 4.43 -6.91
N LYS A 169 -20.81 3.84 -8.01
CA LYS A 169 -19.67 2.91 -7.97
C LYS A 169 -18.39 3.60 -7.49
N LEU A 170 -18.15 4.84 -7.91
CA LEU A 170 -17.00 5.64 -7.49
C LEU A 170 -17.02 5.87 -5.98
N LEU A 171 -18.14 6.30 -5.40
CA LEU A 171 -18.22 6.54 -3.95
C LEU A 171 -18.17 5.27 -3.11
N ARG A 172 -18.64 4.14 -3.63
CA ARG A 172 -18.51 2.83 -2.96
C ARG A 172 -17.06 2.32 -2.94
N SER A 173 -16.26 2.65 -3.94
CA SER A 173 -14.89 2.15 -4.09
C SER A 173 -13.97 3.17 -4.76
N PRO A 174 -13.70 4.32 -4.11
CA PRO A 174 -13.10 5.50 -4.74
C PRO A 174 -11.68 5.30 -5.27
N PHE A 175 -11.00 4.24 -4.83
CA PHE A 175 -9.61 3.96 -5.18
C PHE A 175 -9.43 2.66 -5.98
N ARG A 176 -10.54 2.07 -6.47
CA ARG A 176 -10.45 0.85 -7.29
C ARG A 176 -10.08 1.22 -8.73
N VAL A 177 -8.90 0.80 -9.17
CA VAL A 177 -8.46 0.96 -10.56
C VAL A 177 -9.30 0.06 -11.47
N GLN A 178 -9.90 0.60 -12.52
CA GLN A 178 -10.97 -0.06 -13.29
C GLN A 178 -10.54 -1.16 -14.26
N ASN A 179 -9.26 -1.54 -14.31
CA ASN A 179 -8.73 -2.49 -15.30
C ASN A 179 -8.06 -3.74 -14.68
N GLN A 180 -8.43 -4.12 -13.46
CA GLN A 180 -8.08 -5.43 -12.91
C GLN A 180 -9.33 -6.31 -12.94
N GLU A 181 -9.54 -6.98 -14.07
CA GLU A 181 -10.40 -8.17 -14.10
C GLU A 181 -9.76 -9.27 -13.22
N PRO A 182 -10.60 -10.09 -12.54
CA PRO A 182 -10.11 -11.17 -11.68
C PRO A 182 -9.27 -12.23 -12.42
#